data_AF-A0A164XT14-F1
#
_entry.id   AF-A0A164XT14-F1
#
_cell.length_a   1.000
_cell.length_b   1.000
_cell.length_c   1.000
_cell.angle_alpha   90.00
_cell.angle_beta   90.00
_cell.angle_gamma   90.00
#
_symmetry.space_group_name_H-M   'P 1'
#
loop_
_entity.id
_entity.type
_entity.pdbx_description
1 polymer ?
#
loop_
_entity_poly.entity_id
_entity_poly.type
_entity_poly.pdbx_seq_one_letter_code
_entity_poly.pdbx_strand_id
1 'polypeptide(L)'
;MNAINRYELFVLEDGEKPVEIIEDTKIPNAVTIKIFKQDHTLASMVRSELLATPCVLFAGYKVPHPLEPAFVLKIQTDGSQPPVQVLENVCTSLIATFSKLADQFKREFSARELDIQVEEDPYGPVGTNSTSGAGVWGAGNRRDYLDF
;
A
#
# COMPACT_ATOMS: atom_id res chain seq x y z
N MET A 1 -27.72 21.57 15.47
CA MET A 1 -26.48 20.79 15.21
C MET A 1 -26.95 19.41 14.77
N ASN A 2 -26.87 19.10 13.47
CA ASN A 2 -27.35 17.83 12.90
C ASN A 2 -26.21 17.07 12.18
N ALA A 3 -24.96 17.43 12.47
CA ALA A 3 -23.80 16.78 11.89
C ALA A 3 -23.38 15.61 12.79
N ILE A 4 -23.06 14.49 12.15
CA ILE A 4 -22.48 13.30 12.77
C ILE A 4 -21.12 13.67 13.37
N ASN A 5 -20.77 13.08 14.52
CA ASN A 5 -19.46 13.34 15.12
C ASN A 5 -18.36 12.67 14.30
N ARG A 6 -17.19 13.31 14.19
CA ARG A 6 -16.09 12.81 13.34
C ARG A 6 -15.54 11.44 13.77
N TYR A 7 -15.56 11.11 15.06
CA TYR A 7 -15.06 9.83 15.56
C TYR A 7 -15.97 8.67 15.17
N GLU A 8 -17.27 8.92 14.96
CA GLU A 8 -18.26 7.90 14.56
C GLU A 8 -18.00 7.36 13.14
N LEU A 9 -17.08 7.98 12.39
CA LEU A 9 -16.69 7.53 11.06
C LEU A 9 -15.79 6.28 11.07
N PHE A 10 -14.98 6.11 12.11
CA PHE A 10 -13.98 5.03 12.18
C PHE A 10 -14.00 4.25 13.50
N VAL A 11 -14.68 4.75 14.54
CA VAL A 11 -14.88 4.04 15.81
C VAL A 11 -16.21 3.30 15.75
N LEU A 12 -16.18 2.01 16.10
CA LEU A 12 -17.38 1.19 16.25
C LEU A 12 -18.09 1.52 17.56
N GLU A 13 -19.41 1.49 17.54
CA GLU A 13 -20.22 1.64 18.76
C GLU A 13 -20.26 0.34 19.57
N ASP A 14 -20.61 0.45 20.85
CA ASP A 14 -20.71 -0.69 21.75
C ASP A 14 -21.76 -1.71 21.24
N GLY A 15 -21.28 -2.85 20.76
CA GLY A 15 -22.10 -3.94 20.23
C GLY A 15 -22.22 -4.00 18.71
N GLU A 16 -21.64 -3.05 17.97
CA GLU A 16 -21.57 -3.10 16.50
C GLU A 16 -20.54 -4.13 16.03
N LYS A 17 -20.90 -4.99 15.08
CA LYS A 17 -19.97 -5.97 14.50
C LYS A 17 -19.15 -5.30 13.39
N PRO A 18 -17.82 -5.49 13.35
CA PRO A 18 -16.98 -4.90 12.30
C PRO A 18 -17.28 -5.46 10.90
N VAL A 19 -17.67 -6.73 10.84
CA VAL A 19 -17.91 -7.45 9.59
C VAL A 19 -19.20 -8.25 9.71
N GLU A 20 -20.05 -8.10 8.71
CA GLU A 20 -21.23 -8.93 8.49
C GLU A 20 -21.07 -9.71 7.19
N ILE A 21 -21.22 -11.04 7.27
CA ILE A 21 -21.11 -11.94 6.14
C ILE A 21 -22.51 -12.42 5.78
N ILE A 22 -22.92 -12.19 4.54
CA ILE A 22 -24.22 -12.58 4.01
C ILE A 22 -23.96 -13.48 2.79
N GLU A 23 -24.27 -14.76 2.94
CA GLU A 23 -24.19 -15.71 1.84
C GLU A 23 -25.26 -15.41 0.78
N ASP A 24 -24.90 -15.40 -0.49
CA ASP A 24 -25.85 -15.15 -1.57
C ASP A 24 -26.57 -16.46 -1.94
N THR A 25 -27.89 -16.48 -1.82
CA THR A 25 -28.71 -17.66 -2.17
C THR A 25 -28.99 -17.77 -3.66
N LYS A 26 -28.77 -16.70 -4.43
CA LYS A 26 -29.11 -16.65 -5.87
C LYS A 26 -27.96 -17.08 -6.76
N ILE A 27 -26.73 -16.87 -6.32
CA ILE A 27 -25.52 -17.12 -7.10
C ILE A 27 -24.67 -18.15 -6.33
N PRO A 28 -24.28 -19.28 -6.96
CA PRO A 28 -23.45 -20.27 -6.29
C PRO A 28 -22.07 -19.69 -5.96
N ASN A 29 -21.51 -20.09 -4.82
CA ASN A 29 -20.16 -19.71 -4.36
C ASN A 29 -19.93 -18.19 -4.31
N ALA A 30 -20.99 -17.44 -4.02
CA ALA A 30 -20.96 -15.99 -3.87
C ALA A 30 -21.28 -15.57 -2.44
N VAL A 31 -20.56 -14.57 -1.96
CA VAL A 31 -20.75 -13.99 -0.63
C VAL A 31 -20.74 -12.47 -0.75
N THR A 32 -21.64 -11.85 0.00
CA THR A 32 -21.72 -10.40 0.19
C THR A 32 -21.26 -10.07 1.60
N ILE A 33 -20.21 -9.27 1.71
CA ILE A 33 -19.59 -8.89 2.98
C ILE A 33 -19.81 -7.41 3.17
N LYS A 34 -20.40 -7.02 4.30
CA LYS A 34 -20.56 -5.64 4.71
C LYS A 34 -19.53 -5.33 5.79
N ILE A 35 -18.70 -4.33 5.55
CA ILE A 35 -17.66 -3.89 6.48
C ILE A 35 -18.03 -2.49 6.96
N PHE A 36 -18.12 -2.34 8.28
CA PHE A 36 -18.52 -1.11 8.95
C PHE A 36 -17.31 -0.26 9.31
N LYS A 37 -17.53 1.05 9.40
CA LYS A 37 -16.54 2.08 9.76
C LYS A 37 -15.31 2.08 8.86
N GLN A 38 -15.49 1.74 7.59
CA GLN A 38 -14.44 1.67 6.56
C GLN A 38 -14.93 2.30 5.26
N ASP A 39 -13.98 2.76 4.45
CA ASP A 39 -14.24 3.54 3.24
C ASP A 39 -13.62 2.91 1.97
N HIS A 40 -13.56 3.72 0.92
CA HIS A 40 -13.01 3.33 -0.38
C HIS A 40 -11.53 2.91 -0.32
N THR A 41 -10.76 3.34 0.69
CA THR A 41 -9.32 3.07 0.75
C THR A 41 -9.08 1.56 0.86
N LEU A 42 -9.70 0.92 1.85
CA LEU A 42 -9.63 -0.51 2.07
C LEU A 42 -10.35 -1.26 0.93
N ALA A 43 -11.55 -0.81 0.56
CA ALA A 43 -12.38 -1.52 -0.42
C ALA A 43 -11.74 -1.59 -1.81
N SER A 44 -11.14 -0.51 -2.29
CA SER A 44 -10.48 -0.45 -3.60
C SER A 44 -9.23 -1.33 -3.67
N MET A 45 -8.45 -1.33 -2.59
CA MET A 45 -7.24 -2.14 -2.47
C MET A 45 -7.57 -3.63 -2.47
N VAL A 46 -8.49 -4.07 -1.60
CA VAL A 46 -8.90 -5.47 -1.51
C VAL A 46 -9.56 -5.94 -2.81
N ARG A 47 -10.39 -5.11 -3.45
CA ARG A 47 -10.97 -5.45 -4.76
C ARG A 47 -9.89 -5.72 -5.81
N SER A 48 -8.86 -4.88 -5.87
CA SER A 48 -7.81 -5.02 -6.88
C SER A 48 -7.04 -6.34 -6.72
N GLU A 49 -6.70 -6.70 -5.48
CA GLU A 49 -6.00 -7.95 -5.18
C GLU A 49 -6.89 -9.19 -5.40
N LEU A 50 -8.19 -9.09 -5.09
CA LEU A 50 -9.15 -10.17 -5.39
C LEU A 50 -9.26 -10.42 -6.90
N LEU A 51 -9.30 -9.35 -7.72
CA LEU A 51 -9.35 -9.49 -9.18
C LEU A 51 -8.05 -10.02 -9.78
N ALA A 52 -6.91 -9.85 -9.10
CA ALA A 52 -5.64 -10.44 -9.50
C ALA A 52 -5.59 -11.96 -9.28
N THR A 53 -6.46 -12.49 -8.41
CA THR A 53 -6.48 -13.91 -8.04
C THR A 53 -7.29 -14.72 -9.06
N PRO A 54 -6.72 -15.78 -9.69
CA PRO A 54 -7.37 -16.48 -10.80
C PRO A 54 -8.61 -17.29 -10.42
N CYS A 55 -8.78 -17.66 -9.14
CA CYS A 55 -9.97 -18.40 -8.67
C CYS A 55 -11.20 -17.49 -8.46
N VAL A 56 -11.04 -16.17 -8.55
CA VAL A 56 -12.12 -15.19 -8.37
C VAL A 56 -12.74 -14.89 -9.73
N LEU A 57 -14.04 -15.18 -9.86
CA LEU A 57 -14.82 -14.88 -11.05
C LEU A 57 -15.34 -13.44 -11.04
N PHE A 58 -15.70 -12.95 -9.84
CA PHE A 58 -16.22 -11.60 -9.67
C PHE A 58 -15.79 -11.03 -8.32
N ALA A 59 -15.30 -9.80 -8.34
CA ALA A 59 -15.10 -8.98 -7.16
C ALA A 59 -15.50 -7.53 -7.44
N GLY A 60 -16.43 -7.02 -6.64
CA GLY A 60 -16.93 -5.66 -6.76
C GLY A 60 -17.35 -5.10 -5.42
N TYR A 61 -17.14 -3.81 -5.20
CA TYR A 61 -17.58 -3.13 -3.99
C TYR A 61 -18.43 -1.92 -4.33
N LYS A 62 -19.28 -1.52 -3.38
CA LYS A 62 -20.00 -0.25 -3.44
C LYS A 62 -20.16 0.33 -2.04
N VAL A 63 -20.18 1.65 -1.96
CA VAL A 63 -20.63 2.37 -0.75
C VAL A 63 -22.12 2.67 -0.95
N PRO A 64 -23.01 2.20 -0.06
CA PRO A 64 -24.46 2.35 -0.23
C PRO A 64 -24.89 3.81 -0.17
N HIS A 65 -24.28 4.59 0.72
CA HIS A 65 -24.52 6.01 0.87
C HIS A 65 -23.25 6.72 1.39
N PRO A 66 -22.85 7.89 0.86
CA PRO A 66 -21.61 8.57 1.28
C PRO A 66 -21.56 9.01 2.75
N LEU A 67 -22.73 9.23 3.37
CA LEU A 67 -22.81 9.60 4.80
C LEU A 67 -22.69 8.39 5.74
N GLU A 68 -22.81 7.17 5.23
CA GLU A 68 -22.63 5.96 6.01
C GLU A 68 -21.22 5.42 5.77
N PRO A 69 -20.36 5.37 6.81
CA PRO A 69 -19.00 4.86 6.67
C PRO A 69 -19.02 3.33 6.62
N ALA A 70 -19.56 2.75 5.55
CA ALA A 70 -19.59 1.32 5.33
C ALA A 70 -19.49 1.03 3.84
N PHE A 71 -18.89 -0.11 3.49
CA PHE A 71 -18.94 -0.59 2.11
C PHE A 71 -19.40 -2.04 2.07
N VAL A 72 -20.01 -2.39 0.95
CA VAL A 72 -20.47 -3.74 0.65
C VAL A 72 -19.60 -4.30 -0.45
N LEU A 73 -18.91 -5.40 -0.16
CA LEU A 73 -18.06 -6.15 -1.06
C LEU A 73 -18.78 -7.43 -1.47
N LYS A 74 -18.82 -7.72 -2.77
CA LYS A 74 -19.38 -8.95 -3.31
C LYS A 74 -18.28 -9.73 -4.02
N ILE A 75 -18.14 -10.99 -3.64
CA ILE A 75 -17.12 -11.91 -4.14
C ILE A 75 -17.82 -13.15 -4.69
N GLN A 76 -17.38 -13.62 -5.85
CA GLN A 76 -17.77 -14.89 -6.44
C GLN A 76 -16.53 -15.66 -6.85
N THR A 77 -16.50 -16.95 -6.52
CA THR A 77 -15.39 -17.86 -6.83
C THR A 77 -15.84 -18.96 -7.79
N ASP A 78 -14.88 -19.61 -8.42
CA ASP A 78 -15.07 -20.78 -9.29
C ASP A 78 -15.54 -22.05 -8.54
N GLY A 79 -15.46 -22.05 -7.21
CA GLY A 79 -15.80 -23.18 -6.34
C GLY A 79 -14.61 -24.04 -5.94
N SER A 80 -13.39 -23.70 -6.38
CA SER A 80 -12.14 -24.35 -5.94
C SER A 80 -11.86 -24.05 -4.46
N GLN A 81 -12.15 -22.82 -4.02
CA GLN A 81 -12.02 -22.37 -2.65
C GLN A 81 -13.27 -21.56 -2.24
N PRO A 82 -13.70 -21.63 -0.96
CA PRO A 82 -14.78 -20.80 -0.49
C PRO A 82 -14.36 -19.32 -0.49
N PRO A 83 -15.26 -18.38 -0.87
CA PRO A 83 -14.93 -16.97 -1.06
C PRO A 83 -14.39 -16.29 0.20
N VAL A 84 -14.79 -16.75 1.39
CA VAL A 84 -14.28 -16.25 2.67
C VAL A 84 -12.79 -16.58 2.85
N GLN A 85 -12.35 -17.79 2.53
CA GLN A 85 -10.94 -18.17 2.61
C GLN A 85 -10.10 -17.42 1.57
N VAL A 86 -10.64 -17.22 0.37
CA VAL A 86 -9.94 -16.42 -0.66
C VAL A 86 -9.70 -15.00 -0.16
N LEU A 87 -10.68 -14.39 0.52
CA LEU A 87 -10.51 -13.07 1.12
C LEU A 87 -9.43 -13.05 2.21
N GLU A 88 -9.40 -14.04 3.10
CA GLU A 88 -8.37 -14.15 4.14
C GLU A 88 -6.95 -14.28 3.54
N ASN A 89 -6.81 -15.10 2.49
CA ASN A 89 -5.56 -15.29 1.77
C ASN A 89 -5.09 -13.99 1.11
N VAL A 90 -6.01 -13.26 0.46
CA VAL A 90 -5.74 -11.95 -0.14
C VAL A 90 -5.31 -10.93 0.92
N CYS A 91 -6.00 -10.85 2.05
CA CYS A 91 -5.61 -9.95 3.15
C CYS A 91 -4.22 -10.28 3.69
N THR A 92 -3.90 -11.57 3.84
CA THR A 92 -2.58 -12.01 4.30
C THR A 92 -1.48 -11.66 3.29
N SER A 93 -1.75 -11.82 1.99
CA SER A 93 -0.86 -11.39 0.90
C SER A 93 -0.58 -9.89 1.00
N LEU A 94 -1.62 -9.07 1.14
CA LEU A 94 -1.49 -7.61 1.26
C LEU A 94 -0.66 -7.19 2.47
N ILE A 95 -0.87 -7.80 3.64
CA ILE A 95 -0.06 -7.51 4.83
C ILE A 95 1.43 -7.82 4.56
N ALA A 96 1.71 -8.93 3.89
CA ALA A 96 3.08 -9.30 3.54
C ALA A 96 3.71 -8.34 2.51
N THR A 97 2.95 -7.86 1.52
CA THR A 97 3.47 -6.89 0.53
C THR A 97 3.76 -5.54 1.18
N PHE A 98 2.88 -5.04 2.06
CA PHE A 98 3.14 -3.79 2.81
C PHE A 98 4.33 -3.91 3.76
N SER A 99 4.49 -5.06 4.43
CA SER A 99 5.65 -5.30 5.30
C SER A 99 6.95 -5.24 4.49
N LYS A 100 6.99 -5.91 3.33
CA LYS A 100 8.13 -5.88 2.40
C LYS A 100 8.42 -4.46 1.89
N LEU A 101 7.38 -3.72 1.53
CA LEU A 101 7.51 -2.33 1.07
C LEU A 101 8.07 -1.43 2.17
N ALA A 102 7.57 -1.56 3.40
CA ALA A 102 8.06 -0.79 4.54
C ALA A 102 9.54 -1.10 4.84
N ASP A 103 9.95 -2.36 4.74
CA ASP A 103 11.34 -2.77 4.95
C ASP A 103 12.28 -2.31 3.83
N GLN A 104 11.81 -2.34 2.58
CA GLN A 104 12.55 -1.76 1.45
C GLN A 104 12.70 -0.25 1.64
N PHE A 105 11.61 0.44 1.95
CA PHE A 105 11.60 1.88 2.18
C PHE A 105 12.57 2.28 3.29
N LYS A 106 12.53 1.61 4.46
CA LYS A 106 13.47 1.89 5.56
C LYS A 106 14.92 1.66 5.16
N ARG A 107 15.21 0.58 4.43
CA ARG A 107 16.58 0.29 3.96
C ARG A 107 17.11 1.37 3.04
N GLU A 108 16.31 1.80 2.06
CA GLU A 108 16.71 2.86 1.12
C GLU A 108 16.91 4.21 1.82
N PHE A 109 16.05 4.54 2.80
CA PHE A 109 16.20 5.76 3.58
C PHE A 109 17.45 5.75 4.47
N SER A 110 17.73 4.64 5.15
CA SER A 110 18.97 4.50 5.94
C SER A 110 20.22 4.50 5.07
N ALA A 111 20.18 3.88 3.88
CA ALA A 111 21.28 3.95 2.93
C ALA A 111 21.53 5.39 2.45
N ARG A 112 20.45 6.15 2.16
CA ARG A 112 20.56 7.54 1.71
C ARG A 112 21.01 8.50 2.80
N GLU A 113 20.66 8.30 4.07
CA GLU A 113 21.22 9.08 5.18
C GLU A 113 22.74 8.95 5.26
N LEU A 114 23.30 7.78 4.95
CA LEU A 114 24.74 7.56 4.90
C LEU A 114 25.39 8.26 3.69
N ASP A 115 24.72 8.27 2.53
CA ASP A 115 25.20 8.98 1.35
C ASP A 115 25.19 10.51 1.51
N ILE A 116 24.24 11.07 2.28
CA ILE A 116 24.16 12.51 2.57
C ILE A 116 25.28 12.96 3.53
N GLN A 117 25.93 12.04 4.26
CA GLN A 117 27.06 12.35 5.14
C GLN A 117 28.42 12.39 4.41
N VAL A 118 28.47 12.21 3.09
CA VAL A 118 29.70 12.36 2.29
C VAL A 118 29.84 13.82 1.82
N GLU A 119 30.48 14.61 2.68
CA GLU A 119 31.41 15.72 2.37
C GLU A 119 30.89 16.89 1.49
N GLU A 120 30.16 17.83 2.10
CA GLU A 120 30.34 19.25 1.73
C GLU A 120 31.47 19.82 2.60
N ASP A 121 32.71 19.70 2.13
CA ASP A 121 33.77 20.62 2.51
C ASP A 121 33.56 21.93 1.73
N PRO A 122 33.17 23.06 2.36
CA PRO A 122 32.98 24.33 1.64
C PRO A 122 34.32 24.95 1.19
N TYR A 123 35.43 24.41 1.67
CA TYR A 123 36.78 24.78 1.30
C TYR A 123 37.52 23.50 0.98
N GLY A 124 37.71 23.22 -0.32
CA GLY A 124 38.47 22.07 -0.79
C GLY A 124 39.87 21.97 -0.16
N PRO A 125 40.60 20.86 -0.38
CA PRO A 125 41.76 20.51 0.43
C PRO A 125 42.84 21.59 0.32
N VAL A 126 42.95 22.43 1.35
CA VAL A 126 44.05 23.39 1.51
C VAL A 126 45.19 22.62 2.16
N GLY A 127 46.08 22.09 1.32
CA GLY A 127 47.13 21.19 1.76
C GLY A 127 48.38 21.25 0.89
N THR A 128 49.15 22.32 1.07
CA THR A 128 50.61 22.39 0.92
C THR A 128 51.23 22.23 -0.47
N ASN A 129 51.81 23.36 -0.89
CA ASN A 129 52.73 23.56 -1.99
C ASN A 129 53.95 22.62 -1.88
N SER A 130 54.07 21.62 -2.76
CA SER A 130 55.37 21.03 -3.11
C SER A 130 55.38 20.54 -4.55
N THR A 131 56.08 21.30 -5.38
CA THR A 131 56.98 20.82 -6.45
C THR A 131 56.32 20.21 -7.71
N SER A 132 56.45 21.00 -8.78
CA SER A 132 56.60 20.61 -10.19
C SER A 132 55.46 19.87 -10.92
N GLY A 133 54.85 20.60 -11.87
CA GLY A 133 54.78 20.11 -13.25
C GLY A 133 53.44 19.55 -13.73
N ALA A 134 52.96 20.16 -14.81
CA ALA A 134 52.00 19.64 -15.79
C ALA A 134 50.52 19.53 -15.35
N GLY A 135 49.70 20.40 -15.93
CA GLY A 135 48.26 20.21 -15.99
C GLY A 135 47.92 18.94 -16.79
N VAL A 136 46.97 18.18 -16.27
CA VAL A 136 46.28 17.12 -17.01
C VAL A 136 44.79 17.34 -16.78
N TRP A 137 44.17 18.07 -17.71
CA TRP A 137 42.74 17.96 -17.97
C TRP A 137 42.48 16.55 -18.49
N GLY A 138 41.62 15.80 -17.82
CA GLY A 138 41.08 14.54 -18.34
C GLY A 138 41.34 13.32 -17.47
N ALA A 139 40.57 13.20 -16.40
CA ALA A 139 40.25 11.90 -15.82
C ALA A 139 38.99 12.07 -14.95
N GLY A 140 37.89 11.44 -15.36
CA GLY A 140 36.67 11.49 -14.60
C GLY A 140 35.50 11.13 -15.48
N ASN A 141 35.26 9.83 -15.61
CA ASN A 141 34.03 9.25 -16.12
C ASN A 141 32.87 9.74 -15.22
N ARG A 142 32.43 10.98 -15.41
CA ARG A 142 31.20 11.50 -14.81
C ARG A 142 30.08 10.72 -15.47
N ARG A 143 29.61 9.69 -14.78
CA ARG A 143 28.33 9.08 -15.13
C ARG A 143 27.28 10.15 -14.82
N ASP A 144 26.95 10.90 -15.85
CA ASP A 144 25.90 11.91 -15.84
C ASP A 144 24.57 11.20 -15.54
N TYR A 145 23.96 11.55 -14.41
CA TYR A 145 22.67 11.02 -13.94
C TYR A 145 21.50 11.70 -14.66
N LEU A 146 21.51 11.69 -16.00
CA LEU A 146 20.44 12.24 -16.85
C LEU A 146 20.25 11.41 -18.11
N ASP A 147 20.11 10.10 -17.97
CA ASP A 147 19.54 9.26 -19.04
C ASP A 147 18.36 8.47 -18.43
N PHE A 148 17.16 8.79 -18.91
CA PHE A 148 15.89 8.13 -18.62
C PHE A 148 15.71 6.90 -19.52
#